data_AF-A0A7W1LYS8-F1
#
_entry.id   AF-A0A7W1LYS8-F1
#
_cell.length_a   1.000
_cell.length_b   1.000
_cell.length_c   1.000
_cell.angle_alpha   90.00
_cell.angle_beta   90.00
_cell.angle_gamma   90.00
#
_symmetry.space_group_name_H-M   'P 1'
#
loop_
_entity.id
_entity.type
_entity.pdbx_description
1 polymer ?
#
loop_
_entity_poly.entity_id
_entity_poly.type
_entity_poly.pdbx_seq_one_letter_code
_entity_poly.pdbx_strand_id
1 'polypeptide(L)' 'AGHGLTYRNIGAVASIEEITEFNIGHNIVARAIFIGLERAVREMRQAIKSRDEG' A
#
# COMPACT_ATOMS: atom_id res chain seq x y z
N ALA A 1 5.90 2.51 -16.16
CA ALA A 1 6.40 1.35 -15.38
C ALA A 1 5.87 1.50 -13.95
N GLY A 2 5.16 0.48 -13.43
CA GLY A 2 4.46 0.57 -12.14
C GLY A 2 5.45 0.78 -10.99
N HIS A 3 5.17 1.77 -10.14
CA HIS A 3 6.06 2.38 -9.15
C HIS A 3 6.66 1.45 -8.04
N GLY A 4 6.58 0.12 -8.17
CA GLY A 4 7.27 -0.82 -7.27
C GLY A 4 6.80 -0.77 -5.81
N LEU A 5 5.67 -0.12 -5.55
CA LEU A 5 5.09 -0.02 -4.21
C LEU A 5 4.48 -1.37 -3.84
N THR A 6 4.91 -1.87 -2.69
CA THR A 6 4.55 -3.15 -2.10
C THR A 6 4.14 -2.92 -0.65
N TYR A 7 3.46 -3.90 -0.06
CA TYR A 7 3.13 -3.88 1.38
C TYR A 7 4.35 -3.70 2.31
N ARG A 8 5.58 -3.95 1.83
CA ARG A 8 6.81 -3.87 2.64
C ARG A 8 7.46 -2.49 2.63
N ASN A 9 7.37 -1.77 1.52
CA ASN A 9 8.04 -0.47 1.36
C ASN A 9 7.07 0.71 1.41
N ILE A 10 5.76 0.49 1.24
CA ILE A 10 4.77 1.56 1.21
C ILE A 10 4.80 2.43 2.47
N GLY A 11 5.05 1.84 3.65
CA GLY A 11 5.12 2.60 4.89
C GLY A 11 6.24 3.65 4.90
N ALA A 12 7.42 3.34 4.34
CA ALA A 12 8.53 4.30 4.29
C ALA A 12 8.26 5.44 3.31
N VAL A 13 7.51 5.17 2.24
CA VAL A 13 7.10 6.20 1.26
C VAL A 13 5.92 7.01 1.79
N ALA A 14 5.03 6.39 2.57
CA ALA A 14 3.91 7.04 3.26
C ALA A 14 4.35 8.07 4.31
N SER A 15 5.53 7.89 4.91
CA SER A 15 6.10 8.85 5.87
C SER A 15 6.63 10.14 5.23
N ILE A 16 6.57 10.30 3.90
CA ILE A 16 6.99 11.53 3.22
C ILE A 16 5.78 12.47 3.16
N GLU A 17 5.82 13.57 3.91
CA GLU A 17 4.69 14.50 4.08
C GLU A 17 4.23 15.13 2.76
N GLU A 18 5.12 15.30 1.79
CA GLU A 18 4.80 15.84 0.46
C GLU A 18 4.01 14.85 -0.42
N ILE A 19 3.92 13.58 -0.04
CA ILE A 19 3.22 12.55 -0.81
C ILE A 19 1.85 12.29 -0.20
N THR A 20 0.82 12.79 -0.88
CA THR A 20 -0.58 12.68 -0.45
C THR A 20 -1.36 11.55 -1.12
N GLU A 21 -0.81 10.95 -2.18
CA GLU A 21 -1.48 9.92 -2.98
C GLU A 21 -0.52 8.80 -3.44
N PHE A 22 -0.99 7.56 -3.35
CA PHE A 22 -0.27 6.37 -3.82
C PHE A 22 -1.08 5.62 -4.88
N ASN A 23 -0.54 5.54 -6.09
CA ASN A 23 -1.12 4.76 -7.18
C ASN A 23 -0.56 3.33 -7.18
N ILE A 24 -1.27 2.40 -6.53
CA ILE A 24 -0.84 0.99 -6.35
C ILE A 24 -1.81 0.04 -7.06
N GLY A 25 -1.47 -0.40 -8.27
CA GLY A 25 -2.28 -1.34 -9.04
C GLY A 25 -1.85 -2.80 -8.88
N HIS A 26 -0.72 -3.16 -9.51
CA HIS A 26 -0.28 -4.55 -9.69
C HIS A 26 -0.18 -5.34 -8.37
N ASN A 27 0.30 -4.70 -7.29
CA ASN A 27 0.52 -5.38 -6.02
C ASN A 27 -0.81 -5.71 -5.30
N ILE A 28 -1.78 -4.79 -5.34
CA ILE A 28 -3.12 -5.03 -4.77
C ILE A 28 -3.84 -6.10 -5.57
N VAL A 29 -3.79 -6.03 -6.90
CA VAL A 29 -4.45 -7.03 -7.78
C VAL A 29 -3.82 -8.42 -7.59
N ALA A 30 -2.50 -8.53 -7.54
CA ALA A 30 -1.83 -9.80 -7.29
C ALA A 30 -2.20 -10.40 -5.92
N ARG A 31 -2.30 -9.57 -4.87
CA ARG A 31 -2.75 -10.01 -3.54
C ARG A 31 -4.21 -10.43 -3.54
N ALA A 32 -5.06 -9.68 -4.24
CA ALA A 32 -6.51 -9.90 -4.31
C ALA A 32 -6.87 -11.27 -4.89
N ILE A 33 -6.05 -11.84 -5.77
CA ILE A 33 -6.24 -13.20 -6.30
C ILE A 33 -6.29 -14.24 -5.18
N PHE A 34 -5.57 -14.02 -4.08
CA PHE A 34 -5.48 -14.97 -2.97
C PHE A 34 -6.46 -14.69 -1.83
N ILE A 35 -6.78 -13.41 -1.56
CA ILE A 35 -7.51 -13.00 -0.35
C ILE A 35 -8.76 -12.16 -0.62
N GLY A 36 -9.08 -11.91 -1.89
CA GLY A 36 -10.13 -10.98 -2.31
C GLY A 36 -9.67 -9.52 -2.33
N LEU A 37 -10.29 -8.73 -3.21
CA LEU A 37 -9.91 -7.32 -3.44
C LEU A 37 -10.13 -6.45 -2.21
N GLU A 38 -11.27 -6.59 -1.55
CA GLU A 38 -11.60 -5.81 -0.34
C GLU A 38 -10.53 -5.98 0.75
N ARG A 39 -10.16 -7.23 1.03
CA ARG A 39 -9.14 -7.53 2.04
C ARG A 39 -7.77 -7.04 1.62
N ALA A 40 -7.40 -7.20 0.35
CA ALA A 40 -6.13 -6.69 -0.18
C ALA A 40 -5.99 -5.17 -0.05
N VAL A 41 -7.07 -4.42 -0.33
CA VAL A 41 -7.12 -2.96 -0.15
C VAL A 41 -7.05 -2.59 1.33
N ARG A 42 -7.80 -3.27 2.20
CA ARG A 42 -7.78 -3.02 3.65
C ARG A 42 -6.39 -3.20 4.25
N GLU A 43 -5.70 -4.28 3.89
CA GLU A 43 -4.33 -4.55 4.36
C GLU A 43 -3.35 -3.48 3.84
N MET A 44 -3.55 -2.95 2.63
CA MET A 44 -2.69 -1.88 2.09
C MET A 44 -2.87 -0.58 2.87
N ARG A 45 -4.12 -0.23 3.20
CA ARG A 45 -4.41 0.95 4.06
C ARG A 45 -3.83 0.81 5.45
N GLN A 46 -3.81 -0.40 6.02
CA GLN A 46 -3.18 -0.66 7.31
C GLN A 46 -1.66 -0.50 7.24
N ALA A 47 -1.02 -1.02 6.18
CA ALA A 47 0.42 -0.87 5.97
C ALA A 47 0.84 0.61 5.82
N ILE A 48 -0.02 1.44 5.23
CA ILE A 48 0.17 2.91 5.18
C ILE A 48 0.07 3.51 6.58
N LYS A 49 -1.02 3.24 7.32
CA LYS A 49 -1.27 3.84 8.64
C LYS A 49 -0.30 3.42 9.75
N SER A 50 0.22 2.19 9.69
CA SER A 50 1.06 1.62 10.77
C SER A 50 2.38 2.36 11.05
N ARG A 51 2.71 3.43 10.30
CA ARG A 51 3.91 4.26 10.53
C ARG A 51 3.62 5.73 10.80
N ASP A 52 2.35 6.15 10.82
CA ASP A 52 1.95 7.50 11.24
C ASP A 52 1.80 7.63 12.77
N GLU A 53 1.87 6.52 13.52
CA GLU A 53 1.78 6.48 15.00
C GLU A 53 3.17 6.49 15.69
N GLY A 54 4.20 7.04 15.04
CA GLY A 54 5.58 7.14 15.56
C GLY A 54 5.96 8.57 15.94
#